data_AF-A0A958ZBL7-F1
#
_entry.id   AF-A0A958ZBL7-F1
#
_cell.length_a   1.000
_cell.length_b   1.000
_cell.length_c   1.000
_cell.angle_alpha   90.00
_cell.angle_beta   90.00
_cell.angle_gamma   90.00
#
_symmetry.space_group_name_H-M   'P 1'
#
loop_
_entity.id
_entity.type
_entity.pdbx_description
1 polymer ?
#
loop_
_entity_poly.entity_id
_entity_poly.type
_entity_poly.pdbx_seq_one_letter_code
_entity_poly.pdbx_strand_id
1 'polypeptide(L)'
;KRRPVIIDENLVIVEKNSYLSLFLKGFLINFVNIGVLAFWLGMIVVISPNLDMNDARIFRYFGAIIAAYFATDIMKILLAKQLKSKLTPIVIYKIKRAMGIALMLFGLGLALQGLLPDKAKQKIDNAIEREIDKS
;
A
#
# COMPACT_ATOMS: atom_id res chain seq x y z
N LYS A 1 26.98 34.13 22.29
CA LYS A 1 28.18 33.26 22.21
C LYS A 1 27.73 31.80 22.42
N ARG A 2 27.45 31.03 21.36
CA ARG A 2 27.07 29.61 21.48
C ARG A 2 28.35 28.77 21.36
N ARG A 3 28.56 27.83 22.30
CA ARG A 3 29.75 26.96 22.34
C ARG A 3 29.64 25.90 21.24
N PRO A 4 30.75 25.54 20.55
CA PRO A 4 30.72 24.45 19.58
C PRO A 4 30.60 23.10 20.31
N VAL A 5 29.70 22.26 19.83
CA VAL A 5 29.64 20.83 20.20
C VAL A 5 30.75 20.16 19.40
N ILE A 6 31.73 19.59 20.09
CA ILE A 6 32.81 18.82 19.46
C ILE A 6 32.20 17.48 19.06
N ILE A 7 31.92 17.31 17.77
CA ILE A 7 31.56 16.05 17.15
C ILE A 7 32.85 15.56 16.49
N ASP A 8 33.29 14.38 16.90
CA ASP A 8 34.50 13.66 16.53
C ASP A 8 35.04 13.98 15.11
N GLU A 9 36.32 14.36 15.04
CA GLU A 9 37.01 14.94 13.89
C GLU A 9 37.44 13.91 12.83
N ASN A 10 37.11 12.61 12.95
CA ASN A 10 37.56 11.58 12.00
C ASN A 10 36.47 10.69 11.40
N LEU A 11 35.31 11.25 11.07
CA LEU A 11 34.42 10.67 10.06
C LEU A 11 33.89 11.77 9.14
N VAL A 12 34.80 12.41 8.41
CA VAL A 12 34.44 13.12 7.18
C VAL A 12 34.10 12.07 6.13
N ILE A 13 32.93 11.43 6.27
CA ILE A 13 32.25 10.85 5.12
C ILE A 13 31.84 12.05 4.27
N VAL A 14 32.70 12.44 3.33
CA VAL A 14 32.26 13.19 2.16
C VAL A 14 31.34 12.24 1.42
N GLU A 15 30.08 12.15 1.86
CA GLU A 15 29.05 11.46 1.11
C GLU A 15 28.95 12.23 -0.20
N LYS A 16 29.54 11.67 -1.25
CA LYS A 16 29.31 12.11 -2.63
C LYS A 16 27.82 11.88 -2.86
N ASN A 17 27.04 12.90 -2.54
CA ASN A 17 25.59 13.01 -2.61
C ASN A 17 25.17 13.02 -4.08
N SER A 18 25.47 11.93 -4.77
CA SER A 18 24.89 11.64 -6.06
C SER A 18 23.42 11.32 -5.83
N TYR A 19 22.52 12.11 -6.41
CA TYR A 19 21.08 11.89 -6.38
C TYR A 19 20.69 10.45 -6.73
N LEU A 20 21.48 9.79 -7.59
CA LEU A 20 21.34 8.38 -7.96
C LEU A 20 21.63 7.44 -6.76
N SER A 21 22.69 7.71 -6.00
CA SER A 21 23.03 6.94 -4.79
C SER A 21 21.95 7.06 -3.72
N LEU A 22 21.44 8.28 -3.49
CA LEU A 22 20.34 8.53 -2.57
C LEU A 22 19.05 7.83 -3.03
N PHE A 23 18.74 7.87 -4.32
CA PHE A 23 17.61 7.16 -4.90
C PHE A 23 17.72 5.64 -4.73
N LEU A 24 18.88 5.05 -5.07
CA LEU A 24 19.12 3.62 -4.90
C LEU A 24 19.04 3.21 -3.43
N LYS A 25 19.61 3.98 -2.51
CA LYS A 25 19.50 3.71 -1.06
C LYS A 25 18.03 3.70 -0.62
N GLY A 26 17.24 4.69 -1.03
CA GLY A 26 15.81 4.75 -0.72
C GLY A 26 14.99 3.64 -1.38
N PHE A 27 15.30 3.32 -2.63
CA PHE A 27 14.63 2.25 -3.39
C PHE A 27 14.93 0.87 -2.79
N LEU A 28 16.20 0.56 -2.51
CA LEU A 28 16.61 -0.73 -1.96
C LEU A 28 15.99 -0.98 -0.57
N ILE A 29 15.87 0.05 0.27
CA ILE A 29 15.20 -0.07 1.57
C ILE A 29 13.71 -0.43 1.42
N ASN A 30 13.03 0.10 0.40
CA ASN A 30 11.65 -0.26 0.10
C ASN A 30 11.53 -1.64 -0.59
N PHE A 31 12.49 -1.99 -1.45
CA PHE A 31 12.51 -3.23 -2.21
C PHE A 31 12.81 -4.46 -1.34
N VAL A 32 13.71 -4.34 -0.37
CA VAL A 32 14.07 -5.42 0.58
C VAL A 32 12.99 -5.63 1.65
N ASN A 33 11.97 -4.77 1.72
CA ASN A 33 10.82 -4.99 2.60
C ASN A 33 10.12 -6.31 2.24
N ILE A 34 10.04 -7.23 3.20
CA ILE A 34 9.44 -8.56 3.02
C ILE A 34 8.02 -8.50 2.48
N GLY A 35 7.24 -7.46 2.80
CA GLY A 35 5.88 -7.27 2.27
C GLY A 35 5.86 -7.02 0.77
N VAL A 36 6.83 -6.27 0.24
CA VAL A 36 6.97 -6.00 -1.19
C VAL A 36 7.39 -7.28 -1.92
N LEU A 37 8.34 -8.03 -1.36
CA LEU A 37 8.77 -9.30 -1.93
C LEU A 37 7.64 -10.35 -1.93
N ALA A 38 6.93 -10.50 -0.81
CA ALA A 38 5.79 -11.42 -0.69
C ALA A 38 4.67 -11.05 -1.67
N PHE A 39 4.41 -9.75 -1.86
CA PHE A 39 3.45 -9.27 -2.85
C PHE A 39 3.84 -9.67 -4.28
N TRP A 40 5.08 -9.40 -4.69
CA TRP A 40 5.54 -9.74 -6.04
C TRP A 40 5.54 -11.25 -6.29
N LEU A 41 5.99 -12.05 -5.32
CA LEU A 41 5.95 -13.51 -5.41
C LEU A 41 4.52 -14.05 -5.45
N GLY A 42 3.63 -13.56 -4.58
CA GLY A 42 2.22 -13.95 -4.57
C GLY A 42 1.52 -13.64 -5.89
N MET A 43 1.80 -12.47 -6.46
CA MET A 43 1.27 -12.08 -7.78
C MET A 43 1.75 -13.04 -8.87
N ILE A 44 3.05 -13.38 -8.90
CA ILE A 44 3.59 -14.35 -9.87
C ILE A 44 2.91 -15.71 -9.69
N VAL A 45 2.78 -16.22 -8.46
CA VAL A 45 2.19 -17.55 -8.21
C VAL A 45 0.72 -17.62 -8.65
N VAL A 46 -0.06 -16.57 -8.41
CA VAL A 46 -1.48 -16.54 -8.79
C VAL A 46 -1.67 -16.36 -10.29
N ILE A 47 -0.85 -15.53 -10.93
CA ILE A 47 -1.08 -15.09 -12.31
C ILE A 47 -0.31 -15.93 -13.33
N SER A 48 0.88 -16.45 -12.99
CA SER A 48 1.72 -17.24 -13.90
C SER A 48 0.99 -18.43 -14.53
N PRO A 49 0.21 -19.25 -13.78
CA PRO A 49 -0.55 -20.36 -14.37
C PRO A 49 -1.62 -19.89 -15.37
N ASN A 50 -2.18 -18.70 -15.17
CA ASN A 50 -3.21 -18.13 -16.04
C ASN A 50 -2.67 -17.56 -17.36
N LEU A 51 -1.34 -17.47 -17.52
CA LEU A 51 -0.68 -16.91 -18.70
C LEU A 51 0.01 -17.99 -19.57
N ASP A 52 -0.39 -19.26 -19.41
CA ASP A 52 0.16 -20.45 -20.10
C ASP A 52 1.68 -20.62 -19.92
N MET A 53 2.25 -20.08 -18.83
CA MET A 53 3.71 -20.07 -18.58
C MET A 53 4.53 -19.50 -19.75
N ASN A 54 3.95 -18.63 -20.57
CA ASN A 54 4.64 -18.00 -21.69
C ASN A 54 5.36 -16.72 -21.23
N ASP A 55 6.69 -16.77 -21.25
CA ASP A 55 7.57 -15.67 -20.81
C ASP A 55 7.22 -14.32 -21.44
N ALA A 56 6.87 -14.29 -22.73
CA ALA A 56 6.52 -13.05 -23.42
C ALA A 56 5.19 -12.44 -22.94
N ARG A 57 4.21 -13.29 -22.60
CA ARG A 57 2.93 -12.83 -22.06
C ARG A 57 3.07 -12.36 -20.61
N ILE A 58 3.85 -13.09 -19.81
CA ILE A 58 4.17 -12.71 -18.44
C ILE A 58 4.87 -11.35 -18.42
N PHE A 59 5.92 -11.17 -19.24
CA PHE A 59 6.64 -9.91 -19.29
C PHE A 59 5.75 -8.72 -19.71
N ARG A 60 4.89 -8.91 -20.72
CA ARG A 60 3.96 -7.87 -21.18
C ARG A 60 2.91 -7.55 -20.11
N TYR A 61 2.42 -8.55 -19.39
CA TYR A 61 1.45 -8.37 -18.31
C TYR A 61 2.05 -7.57 -17.13
N PHE A 62 3.23 -7.96 -16.65
CA PHE A 62 3.92 -7.24 -15.58
C PHE A 62 4.33 -5.83 -16.01
N GLY A 63 4.78 -5.65 -17.27
CA GLY A 63 5.05 -4.33 -17.83
C GLY A 63 3.81 -3.43 -17.82
N ALA A 64 2.64 -3.96 -18.18
CA ALA A 64 1.38 -3.23 -18.11
C ALA A 64 0.98 -2.86 -16.67
N ILE A 65 1.17 -3.78 -15.71
CA ILE A 65 0.92 -3.51 -14.28
C ILE A 65 1.84 -2.41 -13.76
N ILE A 66 3.13 -2.48 -14.04
CA ILE A 66 4.10 -1.46 -13.61
C ILE A 66 3.75 -0.10 -14.22
N ALA A 67 3.41 -0.07 -15.52
CA ALA A 67 2.98 1.16 -16.20
C ALA A 67 1.69 1.73 -15.59
N ALA A 68 0.72 0.87 -15.28
CA ALA A 68 -0.53 1.28 -14.64
C ALA A 68 -0.30 1.81 -13.21
N TYR A 69 0.56 1.19 -12.41
CA TYR A 69 0.96 1.71 -11.10
C TYR A 69 1.66 3.05 -11.21
N PHE A 70 2.62 3.17 -12.13
CA PHE A 70 3.33 4.42 -12.37
C PHE A 70 2.36 5.55 -12.78
N ALA A 71 1.42 5.27 -13.69
CA ALA A 71 0.38 6.21 -14.10
C ALA A 71 -0.54 6.59 -12.91
N THR A 72 -0.94 5.62 -12.11
CA THR A 72 -1.76 5.83 -10.90
C THR A 72 -1.04 6.71 -9.90
N ASP A 73 0.26 6.53 -9.71
CA ASP A 73 1.05 7.30 -8.76
C ASP A 73 1.32 8.73 -9.27
N ILE A 74 1.52 8.92 -10.57
CA ILE A 74 1.52 10.26 -11.19
C ILE A 74 0.17 10.95 -10.94
N MET A 75 -0.94 10.25 -11.18
CA MET A 75 -2.28 10.78 -10.96
C MET A 75 -2.46 11.20 -9.48
N LYS A 76 -2.02 10.36 -8.53
CA LYS A 76 -2.03 10.70 -7.10
C LYS A 76 -1.20 11.94 -6.81
N ILE A 77 -0.02 12.12 -7.40
CA ILE A 77 0.82 13.32 -7.18
C ILE A 77 0.09 14.58 -7.68
N LEU A 78 -0.52 14.52 -8.87
CA LEU A 78 -1.27 15.64 -9.43
C LEU A 78 -2.48 16.00 -8.56
N LEU A 79 -3.24 14.99 -8.12
CA LEU A 79 -4.36 15.17 -7.21
C LEU A 79 -3.92 15.71 -5.84
N ALA A 80 -2.81 15.22 -5.28
CA ALA A 80 -2.27 15.70 -4.03
C ALA A 80 -1.86 17.17 -4.10
N LYS A 81 -1.31 17.62 -5.24
CA LYS A 81 -0.97 19.03 -5.46
C LYS A 81 -2.21 19.93 -5.44
N GLN A 82 -3.30 19.48 -6.06
CA GLN A 82 -4.58 20.19 -6.02
C GLN A 82 -5.20 20.16 -4.61
N LEU A 83 -5.15 19.02 -3.93
CA LEU A 83 -5.71 18.82 -2.60
C LEU A 83 -4.95 19.61 -1.52
N LYS A 84 -3.64 19.79 -1.67
CA LYS A 84 -2.80 20.60 -0.76
C LYS A 84 -3.37 22.00 -0.56
N SER A 85 -3.88 22.63 -1.61
CA SER A 85 -4.48 23.97 -1.53
C SER A 85 -5.75 24.01 -0.66
N LYS A 86 -6.44 22.89 -0.48
CA LYS A 86 -7.70 22.76 0.29
C LYS A 86 -7.51 22.20 1.70
N LEU A 87 -6.28 21.79 2.06
CA LEU A 87 -5.95 21.22 3.35
C LEU A 87 -5.71 22.32 4.40
N THR A 88 -6.80 22.85 4.95
CA THR A 88 -6.76 23.72 6.14
C THR A 88 -6.68 22.87 7.42
N PRO A 89 -6.23 23.42 8.57
CA PRO A 89 -6.10 22.67 9.82
C PRO A 89 -7.39 21.95 10.26
N ILE A 90 -8.55 22.58 10.04
CA ILE A 90 -9.86 21.99 10.33
C ILE A 90 -10.14 20.77 9.42
N VAL A 91 -9.82 20.87 8.12
CA VAL A 91 -10.03 19.77 7.16
C VAL A 91 -9.11 18.59 7.48
N ILE A 92 -7.84 18.86 7.82
CA ILE A 92 -6.88 17.84 8.24
C ILE A 92 -7.41 17.07 9.46
N TYR A 93 -7.95 17.78 10.45
CA TYR A 93 -8.53 17.14 11.64
C TYR A 93 -9.71 16.22 11.28
N LYS A 94 -10.62 16.67 10.39
CA LYS A 94 -11.74 15.85 9.90
C LYS A 94 -11.25 14.61 9.15
N ILE A 95 -10.27 14.74 8.27
CA ILE A 95 -9.68 13.61 7.52
C ILE A 95 -9.05 12.60 8.48
N LYS A 96 -8.26 13.05 9.46
CA LYS A 96 -7.65 12.16 10.47
C LYS A 96 -8.71 11.38 11.25
N ARG A 97 -9.78 12.05 11.66
CA ARG A 97 -10.89 11.39 12.37
C ARG A 97 -11.62 10.39 11.46
N ALA A 98 -11.87 10.75 10.20
CA ALA A 98 -12.50 9.87 9.23
C ALA A 98 -11.65 8.62 8.93
N MET A 99 -10.33 8.77 8.76
CA MET A 99 -9.40 7.65 8.58
C MET A 99 -9.42 6.72 9.79
N GLY A 100 -9.40 7.26 11.01
CA GLY A 100 -9.49 6.45 12.23
C GLY A 100 -10.79 5.65 12.31
N ILE A 101 -11.93 6.28 11.98
CA ILE A 101 -13.23 5.59 11.95
C ILE A 101 -13.25 4.51 10.87
N ALA A 102 -12.76 4.82 9.66
CA ALA A 102 -12.69 3.84 8.58
C ALA A 102 -11.84 2.63 8.97
N LEU A 103 -10.66 2.85 9.57
CA LEU A 103 -9.80 1.77 10.07
C LEU A 103 -10.47 0.94 11.16
N MET A 104 -11.22 1.56 12.09
CA MET A 104 -11.99 0.82 13.09
C MET A 104 -13.07 -0.05 12.46
N LEU A 105 -13.82 0.48 11.48
CA LEU A 105 -14.87 -0.29 10.79
C LEU A 105 -14.29 -1.45 9.98
N PHE A 106 -13.22 -1.21 9.22
CA PHE A 106 -12.52 -2.28 8.49
C PHE A 106 -11.92 -3.31 9.45
N GLY A 107 -11.27 -2.86 10.53
CA GLY A 107 -10.72 -3.75 11.54
C GLY A 107 -11.78 -4.62 12.20
N LEU A 108 -12.93 -4.04 12.57
CA LEU A 108 -14.05 -4.79 13.14
C LEU A 108 -14.66 -5.75 12.12
N GLY A 109 -14.84 -5.33 10.87
CA GLY A 109 -15.36 -6.17 9.79
C GLY A 109 -14.46 -7.38 9.52
N LEU A 110 -13.14 -7.18 9.47
CA LEU A 110 -12.17 -8.27 9.33
C LEU A 110 -12.13 -9.17 10.56
N ALA A 111 -12.19 -8.60 11.77
CA ALA A 111 -12.24 -9.40 13.01
C ALA A 111 -13.49 -10.26 13.05
N LEU A 112 -14.66 -9.73 12.69
CA LEU A 112 -15.89 -10.51 12.55
C LEU A 112 -15.71 -11.56 11.45
N GLN A 113 -15.21 -11.22 10.26
CA GLN A 113 -15.03 -12.20 9.18
C GLN A 113 -14.05 -13.32 9.54
N GLY A 114 -12.99 -13.02 10.27
CA GLY A 114 -11.95 -13.97 10.67
C GLY A 114 -12.27 -14.76 11.94
N LEU A 115 -13.09 -14.23 12.85
CA LEU A 115 -13.49 -14.88 14.11
C LEU A 115 -14.88 -15.51 14.05
N LEU A 116 -15.73 -15.15 13.08
CA LEU A 116 -17.03 -15.79 12.91
C LEU A 116 -16.84 -17.22 12.37
N PRO A 117 -17.26 -18.25 13.11
CA PRO A 117 -17.18 -19.63 12.64
C PRO A 117 -18.07 -19.82 11.40
N ASP A 118 -17.66 -20.68 10.46
CA ASP A 118 -18.37 -20.92 9.19
C ASP A 118 -19.85 -21.28 9.38
N LYS A 119 -20.19 -21.90 10.51
CA LYS A 119 -21.56 -22.24 10.91
C LYS A 119 -22.46 -21.01 11.14
N ALA A 120 -21.89 -19.89 11.59
CA ALA A 120 -22.61 -18.63 11.76
C ALA A 120 -22.85 -17.94 10.41
N LYS A 121 -21.87 -17.98 9.50
CA LYS A 121 -22.01 -17.50 8.11
C LYS A 121 -23.13 -18.25 7.39
N GLN A 122 -23.10 -19.58 7.41
CA GLN A 122 -24.15 -20.40 6.80
C GLN A 122 -25.55 -20.15 7.39
N LYS A 123 -25.68 -19.90 8.70
CA LYS A 123 -26.98 -19.57 9.30
C LYS A 123 -27.52 -18.23 8.84
N ILE A 124 -26.65 -17.24 8.64
CA ILE A 124 -27.04 -15.91 8.15
C ILE A 124 -27.43 -16.01 6.68
N ASP A 125 -26.65 -16.71 5.85
CA ASP A 125 -26.94 -16.88 4.43
C ASP A 125 -28.29 -17.61 4.22
N ASN A 126 -28.51 -18.71 4.94
CA ASN A 126 -29.79 -19.44 4.91
C ASN A 126 -30.97 -18.61 5.41
N ALA A 127 -30.77 -17.67 6.34
CA ALA A 127 -31.83 -16.80 6.84
C ALA A 127 -32.17 -15.69 5.84
N ILE A 128 -31.16 -15.14 5.15
CA ILE A 128 -31.34 -14.15 4.09
C ILE A 128 -32.06 -14.79 2.89
N GLU A 129 -31.63 -15.98 2.47
CA GLU A 129 -32.21 -16.68 1.32
C GLU A 129 -33.66 -17.10 1.55
N ARG A 130 -34.02 -17.52 2.77
CA ARG A 130 -35.42 -17.79 3.15
C ARG A 130 -36.33 -16.57 3.12
N GLU A 131 -35.78 -15.38 3.32
CA GLU A 131 -36.57 -14.14 3.33
C GLU A 131 -36.70 -13.56 1.92
N ILE A 132 -35.72 -13.81 1.04
CA ILE A 132 -35.79 -13.52 -0.40
C ILE A 132 -36.76 -14.49 -1.11
N ASP A 133 -36.75 -15.78 -0.75
CA ASP A 133 -37.65 -16.80 -1.33
C ASP A 133 -39.13 -16.62 -0.92
N LYS A 134 -39.37 -15.87 0.17
CA LYS A 134 -40.71 -15.52 0.64
C LYS A 134 -41.29 -14.22 0.02
N SER A 135 -40.47 -13.41 -0.66
CA SER A 135 -40.90 -12.14 -1.27
C SER A 135 -41.21 -12.31 -2.75
#